data_AF-A0A1F3VJF5-F1
#
_entry.id   AF-A0A1F3VJF5-F1
#
_cell.length_a   1.000
_cell.length_b   1.000
_cell.length_c   1.000
_cell.angle_alpha   90.00
_cell.angle_beta   90.00
_cell.angle_gamma   90.00
#
_symmetry.space_group_name_H-M   'P 1'
#
loop_
_entity.id
_entity.type
_entity.pdbx_description
1 polymer ?
#
loop_
_entity_poly.entity_id
_entity_poly.type
_entity_poly.pdbx_seq_one_letter_code
_entity_poly.pdbx_strand_id
1 'polypeptide(L)'
;MAPGELSEILNYKRNLSLKSAIKIVKALGLNKEESQNLINLLEKDFLIKNTKEESQIRDKKQLSIEMFKIVSSWYCFAILNLAECQNFKWEEKYIAKRLGITVHEVKHAIQSMQNIGLIEKSAKGYSVVSNFVFSPEGIPSEAIKKYHSKILDMAKSAIYTKPIEEREFSSTGMAIDHTQIENIKKDIKRFREKMMQKYTKGNKNKIYQLQISFFELTQGDDHE
;
A
#
# COMPACT_ATOMS: atom_id res chain seq x y z
N MET A 1 15.52 12.36 -34.45
CA MET A 1 14.81 13.26 -33.52
C MET A 1 14.51 14.53 -34.30
N ALA A 2 13.42 15.23 -33.99
CA ALA A 2 13.19 16.53 -34.61
C ALA A 2 14.23 17.53 -34.07
N PRO A 3 14.77 18.47 -34.87
CA PRO A 3 15.86 19.36 -34.46
C PRO A 3 15.57 20.18 -33.18
N GLY A 4 14.30 20.56 -32.95
CA GLY A 4 13.89 21.31 -31.76
C GLY A 4 13.76 20.47 -30.48
N GLU A 5 13.65 19.15 -30.60
CA GLU A 5 13.34 18.27 -29.47
C GLU A 5 14.50 18.20 -28.46
N LEU A 6 15.75 18.17 -28.95
CA LEU A 6 16.93 18.21 -28.09
C LEU A 6 17.10 19.55 -27.39
N SER A 7 16.79 20.66 -28.07
CA SER A 7 16.83 22.00 -27.49
C SER A 7 15.80 22.17 -26.38
N GLU A 8 14.59 21.63 -26.55
CA GLU A 8 13.57 21.61 -25.50
C GLU A 8 13.99 20.80 -24.27
N ILE A 9 14.69 19.69 -24.48
CA ILE A 9 15.22 18.83 -23.41
C ILE A 9 16.31 19.55 -22.62
N LEU A 10 17.28 20.15 -23.31
CA LEU A 10 18.39 20.89 -22.68
C LEU A 10 17.91 22.14 -21.92
N ASN A 11 16.81 22.74 -22.36
CA ASN A 11 16.17 23.88 -21.71
C ASN A 11 15.12 23.49 -20.65
N TYR A 12 15.04 22.21 -20.25
CA TYR A 12 14.08 21.67 -19.27
C TYR A 12 12.60 21.85 -19.63
N LYS A 13 12.27 22.21 -20.87
CA LYS A 13 10.90 22.38 -21.34
C LYS A 13 10.22 21.04 -21.64
N ARG A 14 11.00 19.97 -21.82
CA ARG A 14 10.51 18.63 -22.13
C ARG A 14 11.35 17.54 -21.45
N ASN A 15 10.69 16.56 -20.85
CA ASN A 15 11.37 15.45 -20.17
C ASN A 15 11.96 14.46 -21.19
N LEU A 16 13.19 14.00 -20.93
CA LEU A 16 13.86 13.01 -21.75
C LEU A 16 13.28 11.60 -21.49
N SER A 17 12.72 10.96 -22.52
CA SER A 17 12.24 9.57 -22.45
C SER A 17 13.37 8.58 -22.73
N LEU A 18 13.26 7.33 -22.25
CA LEU A 18 14.23 6.26 -22.55
C LEU A 18 14.40 6.04 -24.06
N LYS A 19 13.30 6.11 -24.84
CA LYS A 19 13.35 5.99 -26.31
C LYS A 19 14.13 7.12 -26.97
N SER A 20 14.03 8.33 -26.43
CA SER A 20 14.79 9.50 -26.92
C SER A 20 16.25 9.46 -26.43
N ALA A 21 16.50 8.97 -25.22
CA ALA A 21 17.84 8.81 -24.65
C ALA A 21 18.70 7.83 -25.46
N ILE A 22 18.14 6.68 -25.84
CA ILE A 22 18.81 5.70 -26.71
C ILE A 22 19.19 6.33 -28.07
N LYS A 23 18.34 7.21 -28.62
CA LYS A 23 18.64 7.94 -29.86
C LYS A 23 19.77 8.95 -29.66
N ILE A 24 19.83 9.63 -28.51
CA ILE A 24 20.88 10.59 -28.16
C ILE A 24 22.22 9.87 -27.97
N VAL A 25 22.24 8.74 -27.24
CA VAL A 25 23.43 7.90 -27.04
C VAL A 25 24.04 7.50 -28.39
N LYS A 26 23.19 7.02 -29.30
CA LYS A 26 23.63 6.59 -30.63
C LYS A 26 24.12 7.75 -31.51
N ALA A 27 23.51 8.93 -31.39
CA ALA A 27 23.86 10.10 -32.18
C ALA A 27 25.14 10.80 -31.69
N LEU A 28 25.41 10.77 -30.37
CA LEU A 28 26.60 11.34 -29.75
C LEU A 28 27.79 10.38 -29.71
N GLY A 29 27.59 9.11 -30.10
CA GLY A 29 28.66 8.11 -30.14
C GLY A 29 29.19 7.74 -28.75
N LEU A 30 28.36 7.82 -27.72
CA LEU A 30 28.77 7.58 -26.34
C LEU A 30 29.26 6.13 -26.17
N ASN A 31 30.29 5.96 -25.34
CA ASN A 31 30.81 4.65 -25.02
C ASN A 31 29.86 3.90 -24.05
N LYS A 32 30.16 2.62 -23.78
CA LYS A 32 29.30 1.75 -22.96
C LYS A 32 29.10 2.28 -21.53
N GLU A 33 30.12 2.92 -20.96
CA GLU A 33 30.10 3.46 -19.61
C GLU A 33 29.28 4.75 -19.54
N GLU A 34 29.45 5.65 -20.50
CA GLU A 34 28.68 6.89 -20.63
C GLU A 34 27.20 6.62 -20.92
N SER A 35 26.92 5.62 -21.75
CA SER A 35 25.56 5.15 -22.04
C SER A 35 24.87 4.64 -20.78
N GLN A 36 25.58 3.83 -19.99
CA GLN A 36 25.06 3.31 -18.73
C GLN A 36 24.87 4.42 -17.70
N ASN A 37 25.77 5.39 -17.64
CA ASN A 37 25.64 6.56 -16.77
C ASN A 37 24.42 7.41 -17.14
N LEU A 38 24.16 7.65 -18.42
CA LEU A 38 22.97 8.40 -18.85
C LEU A 38 21.67 7.67 -18.52
N ILE A 39 21.62 6.34 -18.73
CA ILE A 39 20.45 5.52 -18.38
C ILE A 39 20.24 5.52 -16.86
N ASN A 40 21.31 5.33 -16.09
CA ASN A 40 21.26 5.36 -14.62
C ASN A 40 20.83 6.75 -14.11
N LEU A 41 21.24 7.84 -14.76
CA LEU A 41 20.81 9.20 -14.41
C LEU A 41 19.33 9.42 -14.72
N LEU A 42 18.81 8.84 -15.80
CA LEU A 42 17.37 8.91 -16.12
C LEU A 42 16.51 8.08 -15.15
N GLU A 43 17.00 6.91 -14.76
CA GLU A 43 16.35 6.11 -13.71
C GLU A 43 16.41 6.83 -12.37
N LYS A 44 17.55 7.43 -12.01
CA LYS A 44 17.69 8.27 -10.82
C LYS A 44 16.81 9.50 -10.88
N ASP A 45 16.70 10.22 -11.98
CA ASP A 45 15.81 11.38 -12.12
C ASP A 45 14.33 11.00 -12.05
N PHE A 46 13.97 9.82 -12.57
CA PHE A 46 12.64 9.25 -12.41
C PHE A 46 12.38 8.89 -10.94
N LEU A 47 13.37 8.29 -10.26
CA LEU A 47 13.33 8.01 -8.83
C LEU A 47 13.29 9.31 -8.01
N ILE A 48 14.02 10.37 -8.39
CA ILE A 48 14.16 11.68 -7.73
C ILE A 48 12.90 12.53 -7.90
N LYS A 49 12.26 12.51 -9.07
CA LYS A 49 10.94 13.14 -9.26
C LYS A 49 9.86 12.41 -8.46
N ASN A 50 9.94 11.08 -8.37
CA ASN A 50 9.09 10.34 -7.44
C ASN A 50 9.46 10.66 -5.98
N THR A 51 10.74 10.80 -5.62
CA THR A 51 11.16 11.10 -4.22
C THR A 51 10.85 12.53 -3.78
N LYS A 52 10.81 13.52 -4.70
CA LYS A 52 10.35 14.88 -4.39
C LYS A 52 8.84 14.95 -4.15
N GLU A 53 8.06 14.00 -4.67
CA GLU A 53 6.68 13.76 -4.20
C GLU A 53 6.63 12.87 -2.95
N GLU A 54 7.64 12.04 -2.69
CA GLU A 54 7.77 11.20 -1.49
C GLU A 54 8.24 11.97 -0.24
N SER A 55 8.82 13.16 -0.35
CA SER A 55 9.22 13.98 0.81
C SER A 55 8.03 14.54 1.62
N GLN A 56 6.79 14.32 1.17
CA GLN A 56 5.57 14.53 1.95
C GLN A 56 4.98 13.21 2.53
N ILE A 57 5.67 12.09 2.41
CA ILE A 57 5.26 10.82 3.04
C ILE A 57 5.56 10.91 4.52
N ARG A 58 4.50 11.13 5.31
CA ARG A 58 4.54 10.88 6.76
C ARG A 58 4.97 9.43 6.98
N ASP A 59 5.90 9.22 7.91
CA ASP A 59 6.57 7.94 8.19
C ASP A 59 5.60 6.75 8.22
N LYS A 60 5.85 5.77 7.33
CA LYS A 60 5.17 4.47 7.37
C LYS A 60 5.63 3.74 8.64
N LYS A 61 4.71 3.43 9.55
CA LYS A 61 5.00 2.69 10.78
C LYS A 61 4.70 1.21 10.58
N GLN A 62 5.74 0.37 10.52
CA GLN A 62 5.56 -1.07 10.62
C GLN A 62 5.50 -1.46 12.09
N LEU A 63 4.48 -2.24 12.48
CA LEU A 63 4.37 -2.70 13.86
C LEU A 63 5.34 -3.85 14.15
N SER A 64 5.78 -3.96 15.40
CA SER A 64 6.34 -5.22 15.90
C SER A 64 5.23 -6.27 16.06
N ILE A 65 5.59 -7.54 16.22
CA ILE A 65 4.59 -8.59 16.39
C ILE A 65 3.83 -8.46 17.71
N GLU A 66 4.48 -7.97 18.77
CA GLU A 66 3.88 -7.70 20.08
C GLU A 66 2.85 -6.58 19.98
N MET A 67 3.20 -5.48 19.32
CA MET A 67 2.28 -4.37 19.09
C MET A 67 1.11 -4.81 18.21
N PHE A 68 1.38 -5.58 17.15
CA PHE A 68 0.33 -6.08 16.27
C PHE A 68 -0.67 -6.97 16.99
N LYS A 69 -0.23 -7.85 17.90
CA LYS A 69 -1.13 -8.69 18.71
C LYS A 69 -2.18 -7.86 19.44
N ILE A 70 -1.78 -6.72 20.01
CA ILE A 70 -2.66 -5.81 20.77
C ILE A 70 -3.74 -5.18 19.88
N VAL A 71 -3.43 -4.90 18.61
CA VAL A 71 -4.35 -4.27 17.64
C VAL A 71 -4.79 -5.19 16.51
N SER A 72 -4.68 -6.50 16.71
CA SER A 72 -4.96 -7.52 15.68
C SER A 72 -6.44 -7.66 15.30
N SER A 73 -7.33 -6.96 16.01
CA SER A 73 -8.73 -6.85 15.62
C SER A 73 -8.87 -6.00 14.36
N TRP A 74 -9.60 -6.49 13.35
CA TRP A 74 -9.73 -5.82 12.05
C TRP A 74 -10.20 -4.37 12.15
N TYR A 75 -11.08 -4.09 13.12
CA TYR A 75 -11.66 -2.77 13.31
C TYR A 75 -10.64 -1.73 13.80
N CYS A 76 -9.52 -2.10 14.41
CA CYS A 76 -8.50 -1.14 14.83
C CYS A 76 -7.96 -0.36 13.61
N PHE A 77 -7.53 -1.08 12.56
CA PHE A 77 -7.06 -0.45 11.32
C PHE A 77 -8.18 0.24 10.55
N ALA A 78 -9.40 -0.31 10.58
CA ALA A 78 -10.56 0.34 9.96
C ALA A 78 -10.87 1.69 10.60
N ILE A 79 -10.74 1.82 11.94
CA ILE A 79 -10.93 3.08 12.66
C ILE A 79 -9.84 4.09 12.29
N LEU A 80 -8.57 3.66 12.20
CA LEU A 80 -7.48 4.54 11.76
C LEU A 80 -7.72 5.09 10.34
N ASN A 81 -8.11 4.23 9.40
CA ASN A 81 -8.42 4.63 8.03
C ASN A 81 -9.67 5.54 7.98
N LEU A 82 -10.69 5.25 8.79
CA LEU A 82 -11.90 6.06 8.88
C LEU A 82 -11.60 7.44 9.48
N ALA A 83 -10.62 7.55 10.37
CA ALA A 83 -10.17 8.81 10.95
C ALA A 83 -9.55 9.77 9.93
N GLU A 84 -9.09 9.26 8.79
CA GLU A 84 -8.61 10.08 7.68
C GLU A 84 -9.74 10.61 6.78
N CYS A 85 -10.99 10.15 6.97
CA CYS A 85 -12.12 10.62 6.18
C CYS A 85 -12.56 12.03 6.60
N GLN A 86 -13.12 12.77 5.65
CA GLN A 86 -13.73 14.07 5.89
C GLN A 86 -14.88 13.95 6.89
N ASN A 87 -15.01 14.97 7.75
CA ASN A 87 -16.05 15.06 8.77
C ASN A 87 -16.08 13.87 9.74
N PHE A 88 -14.94 13.17 9.90
CA PHE A 88 -14.79 12.13 10.89
C PHE A 88 -14.98 12.68 12.32
N LYS A 89 -15.57 11.86 13.19
CA LYS A 89 -15.79 12.18 14.60
C LYS A 89 -15.29 11.02 15.48
N TRP A 90 -14.51 11.35 16.51
CA TRP A 90 -14.11 10.41 17.57
C TRP A 90 -15.25 10.12 18.55
N GLU A 91 -16.45 9.85 18.03
CA GLU A 91 -17.62 9.49 18.82
C GLU A 91 -17.89 7.98 18.64
N GLU A 92 -17.96 7.25 19.76
CA GLU A 92 -18.03 5.79 19.74
C GLU A 92 -19.26 5.27 18.98
N LYS A 93 -20.42 5.90 19.17
CA LYS A 93 -21.67 5.55 18.49
C LYS A 93 -21.58 5.79 16.98
N TYR A 94 -20.94 6.89 16.58
CA TYR A 94 -20.70 7.21 15.17
C TYR A 94 -19.83 6.12 14.51
N ILE A 95 -18.69 5.79 15.14
CA ILE A 95 -17.75 4.79 14.61
C ILE A 95 -18.41 3.41 14.54
N ALA A 96 -19.09 3.00 15.63
CA ALA A 96 -19.81 1.73 15.71
C ALA A 96 -20.80 1.57 14.55
N LYS A 97 -21.63 2.60 14.31
CA LYS A 97 -22.58 2.62 13.19
C LYS A 97 -21.89 2.58 11.82
N ARG A 98 -20.81 3.34 11.63
CA ARG A 98 -20.08 3.42 10.35
C ARG A 98 -19.41 2.11 9.96
N LEU A 99 -18.95 1.33 10.94
CA LEU A 99 -18.23 0.07 10.71
C LEU A 99 -19.09 -1.18 10.92
N GLY A 100 -20.30 -1.05 11.45
CA GLY A 100 -21.17 -2.18 11.76
C GLY A 100 -20.64 -3.03 12.93
N ILE A 101 -20.04 -2.38 13.92
CA ILE A 101 -19.52 -3.01 15.15
C ILE A 101 -20.22 -2.43 16.38
N THR A 102 -20.01 -3.04 17.54
CA THR A 102 -20.57 -2.58 18.81
C THR A 102 -19.79 -1.39 19.38
N VAL A 103 -20.45 -0.57 20.20
CA VAL A 103 -19.80 0.52 20.96
C VAL A 103 -18.71 -0.03 21.88
N HIS A 104 -18.89 -1.23 22.43
CA HIS A 104 -17.88 -1.87 23.28
C HIS A 104 -16.61 -2.22 22.49
N GLU A 105 -16.73 -2.76 21.28
CA GLU A 105 -15.58 -3.01 20.40
C GLU A 105 -14.84 -1.72 20.04
N VAL A 106 -15.56 -0.62 19.80
CA VAL A 106 -14.94 0.69 19.56
C VAL A 106 -14.13 1.16 20.77
N LYS A 107 -14.70 1.08 21.98
CA LYS A 107 -14.01 1.45 23.22
C LYS A 107 -12.72 0.65 23.40
N HIS A 108 -12.82 -0.67 23.24
CA HIS A 108 -11.68 -1.56 23.33
C HIS A 108 -10.61 -1.19 22.28
N ALA A 109 -11.01 -0.97 21.03
CA ALA A 109 -10.09 -0.60 19.95
C ALA A 109 -9.33 0.70 20.25
N ILE A 110 -10.04 1.75 20.70
CA ILE A 110 -9.44 3.03 21.08
C ILE A 110 -8.42 2.83 22.20
N GLN A 111 -8.77 2.07 23.24
CA GLN A 111 -7.85 1.77 24.33
C GLN A 111 -6.60 1.01 23.85
N SER A 112 -6.78 -0.04 23.04
CA SER A 112 -5.67 -0.82 22.47
C SER A 112 -4.74 0.04 21.62
N MET A 113 -5.29 0.88 20.74
CA MET A 113 -4.51 1.77 19.87
C MET A 113 -3.76 2.85 20.66
N GLN A 114 -4.36 3.38 21.74
CA GLN A 114 -3.69 4.35 22.61
C GLN A 114 -2.53 3.69 23.36
N ASN A 115 -2.72 2.47 23.87
CA ASN A 115 -1.68 1.73 24.62
C ASN A 115 -0.40 1.49 23.82
N ILE A 116 -0.50 1.34 22.48
CA ILE A 116 0.65 1.13 21.60
C ILE A 116 1.04 2.39 20.81
N GLY A 117 0.49 3.56 21.15
CA GLY A 117 0.85 4.83 20.55
C GLY A 117 0.52 4.93 19.06
N LEU A 118 -0.65 4.44 18.64
CA LEU A 118 -1.20 4.71 17.31
C LEU A 118 -2.14 5.91 17.29
N ILE A 119 -2.74 6.20 18.43
CA ILE A 119 -3.53 7.41 18.66
C ILE A 119 -3.13 8.06 19.98
N GLU A 120 -3.26 9.38 20.04
CA GLU A 120 -3.01 10.18 21.22
C GLU A 120 -4.20 11.09 21.51
N LYS A 121 -4.38 11.49 22.77
CA LYS A 121 -5.43 12.45 23.13
C LYS A 121 -5.11 13.82 22.56
N SER A 122 -6.13 14.50 22.05
CA SER A 122 -6.06 15.86 21.53
C SER A 122 -7.22 16.70 22.07
N ALA A 123 -7.16 18.02 21.87
CA ALA A 123 -8.24 18.93 22.28
C ALA A 123 -9.60 18.61 21.60
N LYS A 124 -9.59 17.85 20.50
CA LYS A 124 -10.78 17.44 19.73
C LYS A 124 -11.10 15.94 19.85
N GLY A 125 -10.59 15.27 20.90
CA GLY A 125 -10.74 13.84 21.13
C GLY A 125 -9.40 13.12 20.98
N TYR A 126 -9.13 12.57 19.79
CA TYR A 126 -7.87 11.89 19.50
C TYR A 126 -7.22 12.39 18.21
N SER A 127 -5.93 12.12 18.04
CA SER A 127 -5.18 12.30 16.80
C SER A 127 -4.41 11.03 16.48
N VAL A 128 -4.37 10.68 15.19
CA VAL A 128 -3.58 9.54 14.70
C VAL A 128 -2.10 9.95 14.64
N VAL A 129 -1.22 9.11 15.21
CA VAL A 129 0.23 9.39 15.32
C VAL A 129 0.98 9.07 14.01
N SER A 130 0.50 8.09 13.23
CA SER A 130 1.05 7.76 11.91
C SER A 130 -0.06 7.39 10.93
N ASN A 131 0.02 7.93 9.71
CA ASN A 131 -0.98 7.74 8.67
C ASN A 131 -1.03 6.31 8.12
N PHE A 132 0.07 5.55 8.20
CA PHE A 132 0.15 4.22 7.60
C PHE A 132 0.73 3.22 8.57
N VAL A 133 -0.09 2.25 8.95
CA VAL A 133 0.29 1.17 9.86
C VAL A 133 0.13 -0.16 9.14
N PHE A 134 1.23 -0.89 9.01
CA PHE A 134 1.25 -2.21 8.38
C PHE A 134 1.42 -3.33 9.40
N SER A 135 0.74 -4.44 9.14
CA SER A 135 1.05 -5.70 9.81
C SER A 135 2.48 -6.14 9.49
N PRO A 136 3.19 -6.79 10.43
CA PRO A 136 4.47 -7.42 10.14
C PRO A 136 4.34 -8.42 8.96
N GLU A 137 5.37 -8.49 8.12
CA GLU A 137 5.45 -9.42 6.99
C GLU A 137 6.43 -10.57 7.31
N GLY A 138 6.15 -11.79 6.83
CA GLY A 138 7.08 -12.92 6.90
C GLY A 138 7.25 -13.58 8.28
N ILE A 139 6.50 -13.14 9.31
CA ILE A 139 6.57 -13.70 10.66
C ILE A 139 5.32 -14.54 10.94
N PRO A 140 5.45 -15.86 11.17
CA PRO A 140 4.33 -16.69 11.62
C PRO A 140 3.79 -16.18 12.95
N SER A 141 2.51 -15.79 12.98
CA SER A 141 1.83 -15.36 14.20
C SER A 141 0.35 -15.67 14.15
N GLU A 142 -0.16 -16.21 15.26
CA GLU A 142 -1.58 -16.49 15.42
C GLU A 142 -2.44 -15.24 15.27
N ALA A 143 -1.95 -14.08 15.74
CA ALA A 143 -2.65 -12.82 15.57
C ALA A 143 -2.75 -12.40 14.09
N ILE A 144 -1.68 -12.61 13.32
CA ILE A 144 -1.65 -12.32 11.87
C ILE A 144 -2.60 -13.26 11.13
N LYS A 145 -2.57 -14.57 11.46
CA LYS A 145 -3.50 -15.56 10.89
C LYS A 145 -4.95 -15.20 11.18
N LYS A 146 -5.29 -14.88 12.43
CA LYS A 146 -6.64 -14.46 12.84
C LYS A 146 -7.09 -13.19 12.12
N TYR A 147 -6.23 -12.18 12.03
CA TYR A 147 -6.52 -10.96 11.29
C TYR A 147 -6.84 -11.25 9.82
N HIS A 148 -5.96 -11.95 9.10
CA HIS A 148 -6.19 -12.25 7.68
C HIS A 148 -7.39 -13.17 7.47
N SER A 149 -7.61 -14.16 8.33
CA SER A 149 -8.80 -15.02 8.27
C SER A 149 -10.08 -14.20 8.40
N LYS A 150 -10.11 -13.25 9.35
CA LYS A 150 -11.27 -12.37 9.51
C LYS A 150 -11.49 -11.46 8.30
N ILE A 151 -10.43 -10.93 7.69
CA ILE A 151 -10.52 -10.15 6.45
C ILE A 151 -11.05 -11.01 5.30
N LEU A 152 -10.62 -12.27 5.19
CA LEU A 152 -11.12 -13.21 4.19
C LEU A 152 -12.60 -13.54 4.39
N ASP A 153 -13.06 -13.71 5.64
CA ASP A 153 -14.48 -13.89 5.94
C ASP A 153 -15.32 -12.67 5.52
N MET A 154 -14.80 -11.46 5.77
CA MET A 154 -15.43 -10.23 5.32
C MET A 154 -15.48 -10.13 3.79
N ALA A 155 -14.41 -10.50 3.10
CA ALA A 155 -14.38 -10.55 1.64
C ALA A 155 -15.40 -11.58 1.11
N LYS A 156 -15.45 -12.78 1.69
CA LYS A 156 -16.46 -13.80 1.35
C LYS A 156 -17.88 -13.27 1.52
N SER A 157 -18.17 -12.58 2.62
CA SER A 157 -19.48 -11.96 2.85
C SER A 157 -19.77 -10.83 1.86
N ALA A 158 -18.77 -10.02 1.50
CA ALA A 158 -18.92 -8.91 0.56
C ALA A 158 -19.32 -9.35 -0.85
N ILE A 159 -18.96 -10.58 -1.27
CA ILE A 159 -19.43 -11.15 -2.55
C ILE A 159 -20.96 -11.13 -2.65
N TYR A 160 -21.65 -11.43 -1.56
CA TYR A 160 -23.10 -11.56 -1.52
C TYR A 160 -23.81 -10.27 -1.07
N THR A 161 -23.12 -9.43 -0.29
CA THR A 161 -23.75 -8.29 0.39
C THR A 161 -23.40 -6.93 -0.19
N LYS A 162 -22.36 -6.84 -1.04
CA LYS A 162 -21.94 -5.59 -1.68
C LYS A 162 -22.26 -5.60 -3.17
N PRO A 163 -22.81 -4.49 -3.71
CA PRO A 163 -23.06 -4.36 -5.14
C PRO A 163 -21.74 -4.28 -5.91
N ILE A 164 -21.77 -4.60 -7.20
CA ILE A 164 -20.56 -4.75 -8.03
C ILE A 164 -19.77 -3.44 -8.15
N GLU A 165 -20.43 -2.29 -8.02
CA GLU A 165 -19.81 -0.96 -8.07
C GLU A 165 -19.00 -0.65 -6.80
N GLU A 166 -19.25 -1.37 -5.70
CA GLU A 166 -18.55 -1.19 -4.42
C GLU A 166 -17.56 -2.33 -4.12
N ARG A 167 -17.34 -3.27 -5.05
CA ARG A 167 -16.41 -4.39 -4.87
C ARG A 167 -15.70 -4.77 -6.17
N GLU A 168 -14.45 -5.18 -6.04
CA GLU A 168 -13.68 -5.78 -7.13
C GLU A 168 -13.18 -7.15 -6.66
N PHE A 169 -13.62 -8.21 -7.32
CA PHE A 169 -13.19 -9.58 -7.05
C PHE A 169 -12.63 -10.19 -8.33
N SER A 170 -11.33 -10.43 -8.34
CA SER A 170 -10.61 -11.04 -9.45
C SER A 170 -9.67 -12.12 -8.93
N SER A 171 -9.55 -13.22 -9.67
CA SER A 171 -8.67 -14.35 -9.35
C SER A 171 -8.08 -14.91 -10.63
N THR A 172 -6.78 -15.17 -10.60
CA THR A 172 -6.03 -15.74 -11.72
C THR A 172 -5.11 -16.82 -11.18
N GLY A 173 -5.28 -18.05 -11.68
CA GLY A 173 -4.33 -19.14 -11.49
C GLY A 173 -3.18 -19.03 -12.48
N MET A 174 -1.96 -19.35 -12.04
CA MET A 174 -0.76 -19.32 -12.88
C MET A 174 0.19 -20.44 -12.46
N ALA A 175 0.72 -21.18 -13.44
CA ALA A 175 1.89 -22.02 -13.23
C ALA A 175 3.14 -21.13 -13.26
N ILE A 176 4.02 -21.28 -12.28
CA ILE A 176 5.22 -20.45 -12.13
C ILE A 176 6.43 -21.32 -11.80
N ASP A 177 7.61 -20.78 -12.09
CA ASP A 177 8.84 -21.27 -11.51
C ASP A 177 8.88 -20.88 -10.01
N HIS A 178 8.94 -21.88 -9.13
CA HIS A 178 8.96 -21.68 -7.68
C HIS A 178 10.16 -20.84 -7.21
N THR A 179 11.26 -20.80 -7.96
CA THR A 179 12.40 -19.92 -7.65
C THR A 179 12.06 -18.44 -7.73
N GLN A 180 10.95 -18.07 -8.41
CA GLN A 180 10.50 -16.69 -8.59
C GLN A 180 9.58 -16.18 -7.46
N ILE A 181 9.22 -17.02 -6.49
CA ILE A 181 8.27 -16.66 -5.41
C ILE A 181 8.65 -15.36 -4.70
N GLU A 182 9.94 -15.16 -4.40
CA GLU A 182 10.40 -13.96 -3.71
C GLU A 182 10.27 -12.70 -4.57
N ASN A 183 10.52 -12.80 -5.89
CA ASN A 183 10.32 -11.70 -6.82
C ASN A 183 8.85 -11.33 -6.94
N ILE A 184 7.96 -12.32 -7.01
CA ILE A 184 6.50 -12.12 -7.05
C ILE A 184 6.02 -11.41 -5.77
N LYS A 185 6.49 -11.84 -4.58
CA LYS A 185 6.15 -11.18 -3.31
C LYS A 185 6.58 -9.70 -3.28
N LYS A 186 7.79 -9.39 -3.78
CA LYS A 186 8.28 -8.01 -3.91
C LYS A 186 7.41 -7.17 -4.85
N ASP A 187 6.99 -7.75 -5.96
CA ASP A 187 6.12 -7.09 -6.93
C ASP A 187 4.72 -6.81 -6.36
N ILE A 188 4.14 -7.77 -5.64
CA ILE A 188 2.86 -7.60 -4.92
C ILE A 188 2.98 -6.49 -3.86
N LYS A 189 4.07 -6.46 -3.10
CA LYS A 189 4.33 -5.39 -2.12
C LYS A 189 4.40 -4.03 -2.80
N ARG A 190 5.20 -3.90 -3.86
CA ARG A 190 5.33 -2.65 -4.63
C ARG A 190 4.00 -2.20 -5.23
N PHE A 191 3.17 -3.13 -5.70
CA PHE A 191 1.83 -2.83 -6.18
C PHE A 191 0.94 -2.25 -5.06
N ARG A 192 0.88 -2.90 -3.89
CA ARG A 192 0.12 -2.41 -2.73
C ARG A 192 0.53 -1.00 -2.33
N GLU A 193 1.84 -0.74 -2.25
CA GLU A 193 2.35 0.58 -1.89
C GLU A 193 1.99 1.66 -2.91
N LYS A 194 2.10 1.35 -4.21
CA LYS A 194 1.68 2.26 -5.29
C LYS A 194 0.19 2.56 -5.24
N MET A 195 -0.65 1.56 -4.99
CA MET A 195 -2.10 1.74 -4.85
C MET A 195 -2.43 2.69 -3.70
N MET A 196 -1.81 2.48 -2.54
CA MET A 196 -2.00 3.36 -1.39
C MET A 196 -1.56 4.79 -1.72
N GLN A 197 -0.32 4.98 -2.17
CA GLN A 197 0.21 6.31 -2.50
C GLN A 197 -0.66 7.07 -3.52
N LYS A 198 -1.21 6.36 -4.51
CA LYS A 198 -2.01 6.97 -5.56
C LYS A 198 -3.42 7.34 -5.10
N TYR A 199 -4.10 6.45 -4.38
CA TYR A 199 -5.55 6.57 -4.14
C TYR A 199 -5.93 7.02 -2.73
N THR A 200 -4.99 7.14 -1.80
CA THR A 200 -5.25 7.70 -0.46
C THR A 200 -4.91 9.19 -0.36
N LYS A 201 -5.11 9.95 -1.45
CA LYS A 201 -4.90 11.41 -1.53
C LYS A 201 -6.25 12.14 -1.64
N GLY A 202 -6.29 13.41 -1.22
CA GLY A 202 -7.45 14.28 -1.40
C GLY A 202 -8.64 13.98 -0.47
N ASN A 203 -9.86 14.16 -0.99
CA ASN A 203 -11.11 14.07 -0.23
C ASN A 203 -11.53 12.61 0.00
N LYS A 204 -11.34 12.12 1.22
CA LYS A 204 -11.63 10.74 1.62
C LYS A 204 -12.99 10.66 2.31
N ASN A 205 -13.92 9.83 1.81
CA ASN A 205 -15.28 9.71 2.39
C ASN A 205 -15.69 8.28 2.76
N LYS A 206 -15.10 7.29 2.08
CA LYS A 206 -15.31 5.85 2.28
C LYS A 206 -13.96 5.17 2.44
N ILE A 207 -13.93 4.10 3.23
CA ILE A 207 -12.76 3.23 3.37
C ILE A 207 -12.99 1.95 2.56
N TYR A 208 -11.94 1.43 1.94
CA TYR A 208 -11.93 0.16 1.23
C TYR A 208 -10.79 -0.70 1.77
N GLN A 209 -11.02 -2.01 1.84
CA GLN A 209 -10.00 -2.99 2.21
C GLN A 209 -9.50 -3.67 0.95
N LEU A 210 -8.23 -3.49 0.61
CA LEU A 210 -7.55 -4.27 -0.43
C LEU A 210 -6.89 -5.49 0.22
N GLN A 211 -7.34 -6.68 -0.16
CA GLN A 211 -6.74 -7.96 0.24
C GLN A 211 -6.23 -8.67 -1.02
N ILE A 212 -4.97 -9.10 -1.01
CA ILE A 212 -4.36 -9.89 -2.08
C ILE A 212 -3.93 -11.22 -1.45
N SER A 213 -4.36 -12.33 -2.05
CA SER A 213 -4.01 -13.67 -1.59
C SER A 213 -3.27 -14.39 -2.69
N PHE A 214 -2.02 -14.78 -2.40
CA PHE A 214 -1.15 -15.53 -3.30
C PHE A 214 -0.59 -16.72 -2.53
N PHE A 215 -0.97 -17.92 -2.95
CA PHE A 215 -0.65 -19.17 -2.28
C PHE A 215 -0.56 -20.30 -3.31
N GLU A 216 0.19 -21.33 -2.98
CA GLU A 216 0.30 -22.54 -3.80
C GLU A 216 -1.02 -23.31 -3.79
N LEU A 217 -1.45 -23.78 -4.97
CA LEU A 217 -2.66 -24.61 -5.12
C LEU A 217 -2.35 -26.10 -5.23
N THR A 218 -1.12 -26.44 -5.60
CA THR A 218 -0.62 -27.81 -5.70
C THR A 218 -0.24 -28.35 -4.32
N GLN A 219 -0.42 -29.65 -4.15
CA GLN A 219 0.27 -30.40 -3.11
C GLN A 219 1.52 -30.99 -3.79
N GLY A 220 2.56 -31.31 -3.02
CA GLY A 220 3.77 -31.91 -3.58
C GLY A 220 3.42 -33.17 -4.38
N ASP A 221 4.14 -33.41 -5.47
CA ASP A 221 4.08 -34.71 -6.13
C ASP A 221 4.72 -35.71 -5.15
N ASP A 222 3.90 -36.48 -4.44
CA ASP A 222 4.36 -37.62 -3.66
C ASP A 222 4.91 -38.68 -4.63
N HIS A 223 6.13 -38.47 -5.10
CA HIS A 223 6.97 -39.49 -5.70
C HIS A 223 7.87 -40.05 -4.61
N GLU A 224 7.35 -41.05 -3.88
CA GLU A 224 8.18 -42.11 -3.29
C GLU A 224 8.91 -42.90 -4.39
#